data_AF-A0A2D3UWA7-F1
#
_entry.id   AF-A0A2D3UWA7-F1
#
_cell.length_a   1.000
_cell.length_b   1.000
_cell.length_c   1.000
_cell.angle_alpha   90.00
_cell.angle_beta   90.00
_cell.angle_gamma   90.00
#
_symmetry.space_group_name_H-M   'P 1'
#
loop_
_entity.id
_entity.type
_entity.pdbx_description
1 polymer ?
#
loop_
_entity_poly.entity_id
_entity_poly.type
_entity_poly.pdbx_seq_one_letter_code
_entity_poly.pdbx_strand_id
1 'polypeptide(L)'
;MAEGSSSFTVPARLIKAPMHLSASAQARLSPQPQFEYPPVEDKAAWRDLIEQVDRNMALGFESMAGHFEGGEACKTIAGLTAAMLQKRVWSIDYRMPPESPYPAGLDDGLAVYRALLQEHSPDEIIVNGLSAGGNLAAALLLRAREAGLPMPAGLVLGTPEVDLTESGDSFQTNIGVDAVLRSLMPVNIMYANGTDLRDPHLSPLFGDLKGFPPTILYTGTRDLYLSNTVRMHRALRTAGVTAELHVMEAAGHSGFPGAPEGDAIYQEVRNFVASVLKG
;
A
#
# COMPACT_ATOMS: atom_id res chain seq x y z
N MET A 1 0.11 20.61 -31.18
CA MET A 1 0.55 21.82 -30.44
C MET A 1 1.18 21.32 -29.16
N ALA A 2 2.46 21.62 -28.92
CA ALA A 2 3.16 21.17 -27.73
C ALA A 2 2.62 21.94 -26.51
N GLU A 3 1.97 21.25 -25.58
CA GLU A 3 1.60 21.81 -24.28
C GLU A 3 2.90 22.04 -23.49
N GLY A 4 3.24 23.30 -23.27
CA GLY A 4 4.38 23.66 -22.41
C GLY A 4 4.06 23.27 -20.97
N SER A 5 4.82 22.32 -20.40
CA SER A 5 4.71 22.05 -18.98
C SER A 5 5.25 23.26 -18.22
N SER A 6 4.37 23.94 -17.48
CA SER A 6 4.77 24.99 -16.56
C SER A 6 5.47 24.33 -15.37
N SER A 7 6.79 24.34 -15.33
CA SER A 7 7.55 23.94 -14.15
C SER A 7 7.70 25.13 -13.19
N PHE A 8 7.70 24.84 -11.89
CA PHE A 8 8.07 25.82 -10.86
C PHE A 8 9.18 25.23 -9.99
N THR A 9 10.16 26.06 -9.60
CA THR A 9 11.31 25.63 -8.80
C THR A 9 11.09 26.00 -7.34
N VAL A 10 11.18 25.03 -6.45
CA VAL A 10 11.24 25.27 -5.00
C VAL A 10 12.70 25.13 -4.56
N PRO A 11 13.30 26.16 -3.93
CA PRO A 11 14.66 26.05 -3.39
C PRO A 11 14.78 24.90 -2.40
N ALA A 12 15.95 24.26 -2.35
CA ALA A 12 16.24 23.27 -1.31
C ALA A 12 16.02 23.88 0.08
N ARG A 13 15.09 23.31 0.84
CA ARG A 13 14.73 23.77 2.19
C ARG A 13 15.05 22.69 3.20
N LEU A 14 15.64 23.08 4.32
CA LEU A 14 15.80 22.20 5.47
C LEU A 14 14.42 21.97 6.10
N ILE A 15 13.90 20.75 5.98
CA ILE A 15 12.64 20.35 6.61
C ILE A 15 12.95 19.83 8.01
N LYS A 16 12.57 20.59 9.04
CA LYS A 16 12.78 20.17 10.44
C LYS A 16 11.76 19.09 10.83
N ALA A 17 12.15 18.22 11.76
CA ALA A 17 11.20 17.35 12.44
C ALA A 17 10.22 18.22 13.27
N PRO A 18 8.90 17.97 13.22
CA PRO A 18 7.95 18.73 14.03
C PRO A 18 8.12 18.41 15.52
N MET A 19 8.19 19.46 16.34
CA MET A 19 8.39 19.33 17.80
C MET A 19 7.20 18.71 18.53
N HIS A 20 6.01 18.69 17.92
CA HIS A 20 4.80 18.12 18.52
C HIS A 20 4.75 16.59 18.42
N LEU A 21 5.59 15.98 17.58
CA LEU A 21 5.67 14.52 17.47
C LEU A 21 6.43 13.92 18.65
N SER A 22 6.02 12.74 19.05
CA SER A 22 6.73 11.88 20.00
C SER A 22 8.15 11.56 19.52
N ALA A 23 9.05 11.25 20.47
CA ALA A 23 10.43 10.87 20.12
C ALA A 23 10.49 9.62 19.22
N SER A 24 9.57 8.66 19.42
CA SER A 24 9.47 7.47 18.58
C SER A 24 8.98 7.78 17.16
N ALA A 25 8.04 8.72 17.00
CA ALA A 25 7.63 9.20 15.67
C ALA A 25 8.75 9.99 14.98
N GLN A 26 9.45 10.87 15.71
CA GLN A 26 10.59 11.62 15.15
C GLN A 26 11.72 10.71 14.68
N ALA A 27 12.01 9.61 15.39
CA ALA A 27 13.03 8.64 14.98
C ALA A 27 12.74 8.02 13.60
N ARG A 28 11.46 7.90 13.21
CA ARG A 28 11.02 7.38 11.90
C ARG A 28 11.17 8.37 10.76
N LEU A 29 11.44 9.66 11.04
CA LEU A 29 11.64 10.67 10.00
C LEU A 29 13.06 10.66 9.40
N SER A 30 13.95 9.84 9.95
CA SER A 30 15.32 9.70 9.46
C SER A 30 15.32 8.95 8.12
N PRO A 31 15.94 9.49 7.06
CA PRO A 31 16.00 8.83 5.76
C PRO A 31 16.65 7.45 5.88
N GLN A 32 16.07 6.44 5.22
CA GLN A 32 16.69 5.12 5.11
C GLN A 32 17.84 5.14 4.10
N PRO A 33 18.84 4.25 4.25
CA PRO A 33 19.92 4.10 3.28
C PRO A 33 19.37 3.87 1.87
N GLN A 34 19.86 4.65 0.91
CA GLN A 34 19.47 4.50 -0.49
C GLN A 34 20.31 3.43 -1.18
N PHE A 35 19.69 2.70 -2.10
CA PHE A 35 20.35 1.73 -2.98
C PHE A 35 19.81 1.89 -4.40
N GLU A 36 20.63 1.55 -5.39
CA GLU A 36 20.24 1.56 -6.80
C GLU A 36 19.49 0.28 -7.16
N TYR A 37 18.46 0.41 -7.98
CA TYR A 37 17.76 -0.75 -8.52
C TYR A 37 18.60 -1.39 -9.63
N PRO A 38 18.70 -2.73 -9.69
CA PRO A 38 19.27 -3.42 -10.83
C PRO A 38 18.51 -3.13 -12.12
N PRO A 39 19.14 -3.32 -13.29
CA PRO A 39 18.41 -3.36 -14.57
C PRO A 39 17.22 -4.32 -14.48
N VAL A 40 16.07 -3.96 -15.07
CA VAL A 40 14.82 -4.73 -14.96
C VAL A 40 14.98 -6.16 -15.48
N GLU A 41 15.83 -6.34 -16.50
CA GLU A 41 16.15 -7.61 -17.12
C GLU A 41 17.07 -8.51 -16.28
N ASP A 42 17.78 -7.96 -15.29
CA ASP A 42 18.74 -8.73 -14.46
C ASP A 42 18.04 -9.38 -13.27
N LYS A 43 17.32 -10.48 -13.54
CA LYS A 43 16.61 -11.25 -12.51
C LYS A 43 17.53 -11.77 -11.40
N ALA A 44 18.81 -12.00 -11.67
CA ALA A 44 19.73 -12.50 -10.65
C ALA A 44 20.06 -11.41 -9.64
N ALA A 45 20.42 -10.21 -10.11
CA ALA A 45 20.65 -9.06 -9.26
C ALA A 45 19.38 -8.66 -8.46
N TRP A 46 18.19 -8.80 -9.06
CA TRP A 46 16.94 -8.58 -8.34
C TRP A 46 16.71 -9.58 -7.22
N ARG A 47 17.03 -10.87 -7.41
CA ARG A 47 16.96 -11.86 -6.32
C ARG A 47 17.89 -11.49 -5.17
N ASP A 48 19.13 -11.13 -5.47
CA ASP A 48 20.11 -10.76 -4.45
C ASP A 48 19.65 -9.52 -3.66
N LEU A 49 19.06 -8.55 -4.36
CA LEU A 49 18.51 -7.35 -3.74
C LEU A 49 17.29 -7.66 -2.87
N ILE A 50 16.32 -8.44 -3.36
CA ILE A 50 15.13 -8.84 -2.60
C ILE A 50 15.56 -9.58 -1.32
N GLU A 51 16.48 -10.54 -1.44
CA GLU A 51 17.00 -11.29 -0.29
C GLU A 51 17.71 -10.36 0.71
N GLN A 52 18.45 -9.35 0.24
CA GLN A 52 19.06 -8.34 1.10
C GLN A 52 18.02 -7.49 1.83
N VAL A 53 16.98 -7.03 1.13
CA VAL A 53 15.89 -6.23 1.71
C VAL A 53 15.10 -7.06 2.72
N ASP A 54 14.80 -8.32 2.41
CA ASP A 54 14.11 -9.25 3.30
C ASP A 54 14.94 -9.52 4.55
N ARG A 55 16.25 -9.75 4.44
CA ARG A 55 17.15 -9.86 5.61
C ARG A 55 17.17 -8.58 6.44
N ASN A 56 17.15 -7.40 5.83
CA ASN A 56 17.13 -6.14 6.57
C ASN A 56 15.80 -5.92 7.29
N MET A 57 14.68 -6.25 6.66
CA MET A 57 13.36 -6.25 7.30
C MET A 57 13.33 -7.27 8.44
N ALA A 58 13.83 -8.48 8.19
CA ALA A 58 13.96 -9.54 9.18
C ALA A 58 14.80 -9.08 10.37
N LEU A 59 15.95 -8.44 10.18
CA LEU A 59 16.78 -7.89 11.28
C LEU A 59 16.07 -6.77 12.05
N GLY A 60 15.33 -5.91 11.34
CA GLY A 60 14.46 -4.90 11.95
C GLY A 60 13.36 -5.52 12.81
N PHE A 61 12.74 -6.60 12.33
CA PHE A 61 11.74 -7.36 13.06
C PHE A 61 12.35 -8.30 14.11
N GLU A 62 13.59 -8.79 13.96
CA GLU A 62 14.31 -9.66 14.89
C GLU A 62 14.63 -8.93 16.19
N SER A 63 14.86 -7.61 16.09
CA SER A 63 14.91 -6.71 17.24
C SER A 63 13.56 -6.65 18.01
N MET A 64 12.47 -7.13 17.41
CA MET A 64 11.17 -7.34 18.04
C MET A 64 10.78 -8.83 18.26
N ALA A 65 11.22 -9.78 17.43
CA ALA A 65 10.90 -11.21 17.54
C ALA A 65 11.63 -12.14 16.51
N GLY A 66 12.91 -12.47 16.71
CA GLY A 66 13.55 -13.72 16.20
C GLY A 66 13.68 -13.94 14.67
N HIS A 67 14.61 -14.83 14.26
CA HIS A 67 15.01 -15.04 12.85
C HIS A 67 13.87 -15.45 11.91
N PHE A 68 13.92 -15.03 10.64
CA PHE A 68 12.86 -15.24 9.64
C PHE A 68 13.30 -16.01 8.37
N GLU A 69 12.45 -16.93 7.88
CA GLU A 69 12.53 -17.67 6.61
C GLU A 69 11.48 -17.17 5.58
N GLY A 70 11.41 -17.77 4.38
CA GLY A 70 10.43 -17.42 3.34
C GLY A 70 8.97 -17.55 3.81
N GLY A 71 8.13 -16.55 3.49
CA GLY A 71 6.75 -16.45 3.98
C GLY A 71 6.60 -15.91 5.41
N GLU A 72 7.70 -15.71 6.15
CA GLU A 72 7.64 -15.15 7.50
C GLU A 72 7.31 -13.65 7.53
N ALA A 73 7.68 -12.89 6.51
CA ALA A 73 7.23 -11.50 6.37
C ALA A 73 5.70 -11.45 6.29
N CYS A 74 5.09 -12.35 5.52
CA CYS A 74 3.64 -12.50 5.41
C CYS A 74 3.02 -12.83 6.78
N LYS A 75 3.58 -13.79 7.54
CA LYS A 75 3.11 -14.14 8.90
C LYS A 75 3.27 -12.99 9.90
N THR A 76 4.40 -12.30 9.87
CA THR A 76 4.71 -11.17 10.76
C THR A 76 3.73 -10.02 10.52
N ILE A 77 3.54 -9.64 9.25
CA ILE A 77 2.57 -8.62 8.84
C ILE A 77 1.15 -9.06 9.23
N ALA A 78 0.80 -10.33 9.07
CA ALA A 78 -0.50 -10.86 9.51
C ALA A 78 -0.69 -10.70 11.02
N GLY A 79 0.32 -11.06 11.83
CA GLY A 79 0.29 -10.93 13.28
C GLY A 79 0.14 -9.47 13.73
N LEU A 80 0.92 -8.56 13.14
CA LEU A 80 0.82 -7.13 13.42
C LEU A 80 -0.54 -6.56 13.02
N THR A 81 -1.05 -6.95 11.84
CA THR A 81 -2.37 -6.52 11.35
C THR A 81 -3.49 -7.07 12.25
N ALA A 82 -3.39 -8.33 12.69
CA ALA A 82 -4.35 -8.93 13.60
C ALA A 82 -4.36 -8.23 14.95
N ALA A 83 -3.18 -7.89 15.50
CA ALA A 83 -3.06 -7.12 16.73
C ALA A 83 -3.63 -5.70 16.57
N MET A 84 -3.34 -5.04 15.45
CA MET A 84 -3.80 -3.69 15.12
C MET A 84 -5.32 -3.60 14.95
N LEU A 85 -5.90 -4.54 14.20
CA LEU A 85 -7.34 -4.56 13.88
C LEU A 85 -8.17 -5.28 14.94
N GLN A 86 -7.55 -6.10 15.78
CA GLN A 86 -8.21 -7.01 16.73
C GLN A 86 -9.21 -7.94 16.03
N LYS A 87 -8.81 -8.48 14.87
CA LYS A 87 -9.60 -9.39 14.03
C LYS A 87 -8.76 -10.57 13.58
N ARG A 88 -9.43 -11.65 13.18
CA ARG A 88 -8.78 -12.74 12.46
C ARG A 88 -8.33 -12.23 11.09
N VAL A 89 -7.08 -12.50 10.73
CA VAL A 89 -6.48 -12.09 9.46
C VAL A 89 -6.07 -13.33 8.68
N TRP A 90 -6.48 -13.40 7.41
CA TRP A 90 -5.90 -14.30 6.43
C TRP A 90 -4.94 -13.50 5.58
N SER A 91 -3.64 -13.76 5.75
CA SER A 91 -2.61 -13.15 4.91
C SER A 91 -2.26 -14.09 3.78
N ILE A 92 -2.05 -13.53 2.60
CA ILE A 92 -1.81 -14.29 1.38
C ILE A 92 -0.32 -14.19 1.07
N ASP A 93 0.36 -15.32 1.10
CA ASP A 93 1.74 -15.42 0.61
C ASP A 93 1.71 -15.61 -0.91
N TYR A 94 1.35 -14.53 -1.60
CA TYR A 94 1.11 -14.54 -3.04
C TYR A 94 2.43 -14.55 -3.82
N ARG A 95 2.38 -15.06 -5.05
CA ARG A 95 3.56 -15.13 -5.91
C ARG A 95 4.06 -13.74 -6.30
N MET A 96 5.38 -13.54 -6.18
CA MET A 96 6.04 -12.25 -6.34
C MET A 96 6.91 -12.16 -7.61
N PRO A 97 7.08 -10.97 -8.20
CA PRO A 97 8.12 -10.73 -9.20
C PRO A 97 9.53 -10.78 -8.56
N PRO A 98 10.60 -11.05 -9.35
CA PRO A 98 10.64 -11.26 -10.80
C PRO A 98 10.25 -12.68 -11.27
N GLU A 99 10.06 -13.63 -10.35
CA GLU A 99 9.70 -15.02 -10.66
C GLU A 99 8.29 -15.13 -11.21
N SER A 100 7.37 -14.36 -10.64
CA SER A 100 5.94 -14.38 -10.96
C SER A 100 5.39 -12.95 -10.97
N PRO A 101 5.64 -12.19 -12.06
CA PRO A 101 5.11 -10.85 -12.22
C PRO A 101 3.59 -10.84 -12.45
N TYR A 102 3.02 -9.66 -12.69
CA TYR A 102 1.60 -9.50 -13.02
C TYR A 102 1.17 -10.50 -14.13
N PRO A 103 0.01 -11.17 -13.98
CA PRO A 103 -1.01 -11.01 -12.93
C PRO A 103 -0.92 -12.00 -11.75
N ALA A 104 0.20 -12.70 -11.54
CA ALA A 104 0.27 -13.88 -10.66
C ALA A 104 -0.26 -13.65 -9.24
N GLY A 105 0.22 -12.62 -8.54
CA GLY A 105 -0.24 -12.32 -7.18
C GLY A 105 -1.71 -11.87 -7.10
N LEU A 106 -2.23 -11.24 -8.15
CA LEU A 106 -3.64 -10.85 -8.25
C LEU A 106 -4.55 -12.07 -8.46
N ASP A 107 -4.10 -13.05 -9.26
CA ASP A 107 -4.80 -14.32 -9.44
C ASP A 107 -4.83 -15.14 -8.14
N ASP A 108 -3.73 -15.15 -7.38
CA ASP A 108 -3.67 -15.78 -6.06
C ASP A 108 -4.66 -15.13 -5.08
N GLY A 109 -4.70 -13.78 -5.06
CA GLY A 109 -5.67 -13.01 -4.27
C GLY A 109 -7.12 -13.36 -4.60
N LEU A 110 -7.45 -13.46 -5.89
CA LEU A 110 -8.80 -13.82 -6.34
C LEU A 110 -9.18 -15.25 -5.96
N ALA A 111 -8.24 -16.19 -6.02
CA ALA A 111 -8.46 -17.56 -5.60
C ALA A 111 -8.79 -17.65 -4.09
N VAL A 112 -8.02 -16.94 -3.25
CA VAL A 112 -8.30 -16.88 -1.81
C VAL A 112 -9.63 -16.19 -1.51
N TYR A 113 -9.95 -15.09 -2.20
CA TYR A 113 -11.23 -14.41 -1.99
C TYR A 113 -12.42 -15.31 -2.33
N ARG A 114 -12.34 -16.09 -3.42
CA ARG A 114 -13.36 -17.11 -3.76
C ARG A 114 -13.48 -18.19 -2.69
N ALA A 115 -12.37 -18.66 -2.13
CA ALA A 115 -12.37 -19.67 -1.08
C ALA A 115 -13.04 -19.12 0.20
N LEU A 116 -12.69 -17.90 0.61
CA LEU A 116 -13.32 -17.26 1.78
C LEU A 116 -14.83 -17.08 1.60
N LEU A 117 -15.29 -16.74 0.39
CA LEU A 117 -16.72 -16.62 0.09
C LEU A 117 -17.50 -17.96 0.14
N GLN A 118 -16.81 -19.11 0.19
CA GLN A 118 -17.46 -20.41 0.41
C GLN A 118 -17.71 -20.68 1.90
N GLU A 119 -16.95 -20.03 2.78
CA GLU A 119 -16.99 -20.24 4.24
C GLU A 119 -17.61 -19.07 5.01
N HIS A 120 -17.61 -17.88 4.42
CA HIS A 120 -18.03 -16.62 5.04
C HIS A 120 -18.97 -15.84 4.13
N SER A 121 -19.94 -15.16 4.73
CA SER A 121 -20.80 -14.22 4.02
C SER A 121 -19.97 -12.99 3.58
N PRO A 122 -20.28 -12.34 2.45
CA PRO A 122 -19.49 -11.20 1.97
C PRO A 122 -19.40 -10.05 2.98
N ASP A 123 -20.45 -9.86 3.79
CA ASP A 123 -20.54 -8.83 4.83
C ASP A 123 -19.79 -9.18 6.13
N GLU A 124 -19.14 -10.34 6.18
CA GLU A 124 -18.20 -10.75 7.24
C GLU A 124 -16.74 -10.55 6.81
N ILE A 125 -16.48 -10.17 5.56
CA ILE A 125 -15.15 -10.05 4.99
C ILE A 125 -14.75 -8.59 4.83
N ILE A 126 -13.55 -8.24 5.27
CA ILE A 126 -12.86 -6.98 4.91
C ILE A 126 -11.64 -7.34 4.06
N VAL A 127 -11.44 -6.59 2.98
CA VAL A 127 -10.19 -6.63 2.23
C VAL A 127 -9.32 -5.47 2.71
N ASN A 128 -8.07 -5.76 3.06
CA ASN A 128 -7.12 -4.79 3.60
C ASN A 128 -5.78 -4.90 2.86
N GLY A 129 -5.15 -3.76 2.60
CA GLY A 129 -3.82 -3.72 2.02
C GLY A 129 -3.06 -2.44 2.34
N LEU A 130 -1.75 -2.59 2.52
CA LEU A 130 -0.79 -1.51 2.71
C LEU A 130 0.13 -1.42 1.49
N SER A 131 0.47 -0.23 0.99
CA SER A 131 1.46 -0.07 -0.09
C SER A 131 1.07 -0.85 -1.36
N ALA A 132 1.96 -1.69 -1.90
CA ALA A 132 1.67 -2.64 -2.98
C ALA A 132 0.54 -3.64 -2.62
N GLY A 133 0.39 -4.01 -1.35
CA GLY A 133 -0.78 -4.77 -0.89
C GLY A 133 -2.09 -3.98 -1.01
N GLY A 134 -2.04 -2.65 -0.85
CA GLY A 134 -3.17 -1.75 -1.08
C GLY A 134 -3.54 -1.65 -2.56
N ASN A 135 -2.54 -1.70 -3.44
CA ASN A 135 -2.77 -1.86 -4.88
C ASN A 135 -3.51 -3.18 -5.16
N LEU A 136 -2.95 -4.31 -4.72
CA LEU A 136 -3.55 -5.64 -4.92
C LEU A 136 -4.95 -5.73 -4.34
N ALA A 137 -5.20 -5.16 -3.16
CA ALA A 137 -6.52 -5.11 -2.54
C ALA A 137 -7.55 -4.39 -3.42
N ALA A 138 -7.22 -3.24 -4.00
CA ALA A 138 -8.11 -2.51 -4.88
C ALA A 138 -8.29 -3.20 -6.25
N ALA A 139 -7.20 -3.70 -6.85
CA ALA A 139 -7.25 -4.44 -8.12
C ALA A 139 -8.03 -5.76 -7.99
N LEU A 140 -7.92 -6.43 -6.83
CA LEU A 140 -8.70 -7.62 -6.50
C LEU A 140 -10.20 -7.33 -6.57
N LEU A 141 -10.67 -6.19 -6.07
CA LEU A 141 -12.10 -5.86 -6.11
C LEU A 141 -12.60 -5.53 -7.52
N LEU A 142 -11.74 -4.96 -8.39
CA LEU A 142 -12.06 -4.86 -9.82
C LEU A 142 -12.28 -6.26 -10.42
N ARG A 143 -11.31 -7.17 -10.22
CA ARG A 143 -11.40 -8.56 -10.72
C ARG A 143 -12.56 -9.33 -10.13
N ALA A 144 -12.85 -9.14 -8.84
CA ALA A 144 -13.96 -9.79 -8.15
C ALA A 144 -15.29 -9.38 -8.77
N ARG A 145 -15.48 -8.09 -9.05
CA ARG A 145 -16.69 -7.58 -9.73
C ARG A 145 -16.81 -8.16 -11.15
N GLU A 146 -15.74 -8.14 -11.93
CA GLU A 146 -15.72 -8.71 -13.29
C GLU A 146 -16.04 -10.20 -13.30
N ALA A 147 -15.61 -10.90 -12.24
CA ALA A 147 -15.93 -12.30 -11.99
C ALA A 147 -17.35 -12.56 -11.46
N GLY A 148 -18.17 -11.52 -11.27
CA GLY A 148 -19.51 -11.61 -10.70
C GLY A 148 -19.55 -12.01 -9.23
N LEU A 149 -18.46 -11.82 -8.50
CA LEU A 149 -18.40 -12.08 -7.06
C LEU A 149 -19.03 -10.91 -6.28
N PRO A 150 -19.69 -11.18 -5.14
CA PRO A 150 -20.16 -10.13 -4.25
C PRO A 150 -18.99 -9.30 -3.72
N MET A 151 -19.24 -8.04 -3.36
CA MET A 151 -18.24 -7.18 -2.71
C MET A 151 -18.13 -7.50 -1.21
N PRO A 152 -16.95 -7.31 -0.59
CA PRO A 152 -16.78 -7.45 0.85
C PRO A 152 -17.52 -6.33 1.60
N ALA A 153 -17.63 -6.44 2.93
CA ALA A 153 -18.21 -5.38 3.78
C ALA A 153 -17.48 -4.04 3.66
N GLY A 154 -16.17 -4.07 3.44
CA GLY A 154 -15.34 -2.87 3.41
C GLY A 154 -13.96 -3.11 2.82
N LEU A 155 -13.31 -2.00 2.47
CA LEU A 155 -11.95 -1.95 1.96
C LEU A 155 -11.10 -1.02 2.84
N VAL A 156 -9.93 -1.49 3.27
CA VAL A 156 -8.95 -0.68 4.02
C VAL A 156 -7.71 -0.51 3.16
N LEU A 157 -7.35 0.74 2.84
CA LEU A 157 -6.18 1.07 2.04
C LEU A 157 -5.23 1.97 2.83
N GLY A 158 -4.13 1.38 3.31
CA GLY A 158 -3.03 2.15 3.90
C GLY A 158 -2.01 2.51 2.83
N THR A 159 -1.72 3.79 2.67
CA THR A 159 -0.71 4.33 1.73
C THR A 159 -0.66 3.53 0.40
N PRO A 160 -1.77 3.38 -0.33
CA PRO A 160 -1.84 2.43 -1.43
C PRO A 160 -1.10 2.89 -2.69
N GLU A 161 -0.40 1.98 -3.36
CA GLU A 161 0.21 2.24 -4.68
C GLU A 161 -0.82 2.08 -5.81
N VAL A 162 -1.92 2.84 -5.80
CA VAL A 162 -3.01 2.65 -6.80
C VAL A 162 -2.70 3.17 -8.21
N ASP A 163 -1.55 3.82 -8.41
CA ASP A 163 -1.09 4.38 -9.68
C ASP A 163 0.41 4.15 -9.83
N LEU A 164 0.77 3.18 -10.69
CA LEU A 164 2.15 2.76 -10.94
C LEU A 164 2.89 3.70 -11.91
N THR A 165 2.19 4.64 -12.54
CA THR A 165 2.78 5.61 -13.47
C THR A 165 3.54 6.73 -12.75
N GLU A 166 3.46 6.78 -11.41
CA GLU A 166 4.05 7.84 -10.58
C GLU A 166 3.56 9.25 -10.95
N SER A 167 2.37 9.38 -11.53
CA SER A 167 1.87 10.64 -12.08
C SER A 167 1.37 11.66 -11.04
N GLY A 168 1.37 11.30 -9.75
CA GLY A 168 0.90 12.15 -8.67
C GLY A 168 1.93 13.21 -8.26
N ASP A 169 1.46 14.39 -7.82
CA ASP A 169 2.33 15.51 -7.43
C ASP A 169 3.31 15.17 -6.28
N SER A 170 2.93 14.27 -5.38
CA SER A 170 3.78 13.79 -4.28
C SER A 170 5.01 13.02 -4.77
N PHE A 171 4.98 12.44 -5.97
CA PHE A 171 6.18 11.88 -6.61
C PHE A 171 7.16 12.96 -7.07
N GLN A 172 6.83 14.25 -6.95
CA GLN A 172 7.77 15.35 -7.16
C GLN A 172 8.06 16.06 -5.84
N THR A 173 7.04 16.32 -5.04
CA THR A 173 7.15 17.15 -3.82
C THR A 173 7.64 16.38 -2.59
N ASN A 174 7.46 15.05 -2.54
CA ASN A 174 7.88 14.21 -1.41
C ASN A 174 9.07 13.28 -1.73
N ILE A 175 9.63 13.31 -2.95
CA ILE A 175 10.90 12.63 -3.23
C ILE A 175 11.99 13.18 -2.29
N GLY A 176 12.67 12.27 -1.58
CA GLY A 176 13.69 12.61 -0.58
C GLY A 176 13.13 13.17 0.73
N VAL A 177 11.81 13.33 0.85
CA VAL A 177 11.11 13.67 2.10
C VAL A 177 10.52 12.42 2.74
N ASP A 178 9.98 11.51 1.94
CA ASP A 178 9.61 10.18 2.41
C ASP A 178 10.88 9.44 2.90
N ALA A 179 10.84 8.97 4.14
CA ALA A 179 11.99 8.30 4.75
C ALA A 179 12.17 6.87 4.23
N VAL A 180 11.13 6.27 3.66
CA VAL A 180 11.07 4.86 3.25
C VAL A 180 11.07 4.73 1.74
N LEU A 181 10.20 5.48 1.06
CA LEU A 181 10.00 5.34 -0.37
C LEU A 181 10.88 6.27 -1.19
N ARG A 182 11.10 5.83 -2.42
CA ARG A 182 11.65 6.58 -3.54
C ARG A 182 10.86 6.20 -4.79
N SER A 183 11.18 6.79 -5.94
CA SER A 183 10.62 6.32 -7.21
C SER A 183 10.86 4.81 -7.34
N LEU A 184 9.78 4.09 -7.61
CA LEU A 184 9.71 2.64 -7.75
C LEU A 184 9.56 2.22 -9.20
N MET A 185 9.71 3.14 -10.15
CA MET A 185 9.54 2.89 -11.58
C MET A 185 10.22 1.60 -12.08
N PRO A 186 11.48 1.25 -11.70
CA PRO A 186 12.07 -0.03 -12.08
C PRO A 186 11.30 -1.26 -11.54
N VAL A 187 10.82 -1.18 -10.29
CA VAL A 187 9.97 -2.21 -9.66
C VAL A 187 8.62 -2.30 -10.39
N ASN A 188 8.02 -1.15 -10.72
CA ASN A 188 6.72 -1.09 -11.39
C ASN A 188 6.78 -1.68 -12.80
N ILE A 189 7.84 -1.39 -13.55
CA ILE A 189 8.08 -1.98 -14.88
C ILE A 189 8.32 -3.49 -14.76
N MET A 190 9.11 -3.93 -13.77
CA MET A 190 9.35 -5.36 -13.53
C MET A 190 8.05 -6.09 -13.20
N TYR A 191 7.24 -5.54 -12.30
CA TYR A 191 5.95 -6.10 -11.91
C TYR A 191 4.98 -6.15 -13.09
N ALA A 192 4.89 -5.08 -13.88
CA ALA A 192 3.97 -4.98 -15.02
C ALA A 192 4.30 -5.95 -16.17
N ASN A 193 5.57 -6.37 -16.28
CA ASN A 193 6.02 -7.37 -17.26
C ASN A 193 5.55 -7.08 -18.70
N GLY A 194 5.72 -5.81 -19.11
CA GLY A 194 5.33 -5.33 -20.45
C GLY A 194 3.87 -4.91 -20.60
N THR A 195 3.05 -5.05 -19.57
CA THR A 195 1.68 -4.51 -19.54
C THR A 195 1.73 -2.98 -19.33
N ASP A 196 0.79 -2.24 -19.94
CA ASP A 196 0.68 -0.81 -19.72
C ASP A 196 0.44 -0.51 -18.23
N LEU A 197 1.25 0.36 -17.63
CA LEU A 197 1.10 0.78 -16.23
C LEU A 197 -0.26 1.45 -15.96
N ARG A 198 -0.96 1.93 -16.99
CA ARG A 198 -2.31 2.47 -16.90
C ARG A 198 -3.42 1.41 -16.92
N ASP A 199 -3.09 0.13 -17.13
CA ASP A 199 -4.07 -0.94 -17.04
C ASP A 199 -4.77 -0.90 -15.67
N PRO A 200 -6.11 -0.89 -15.59
CA PRO A 200 -6.84 -0.82 -14.32
C PRO A 200 -6.49 -1.91 -13.30
N HIS A 201 -5.99 -3.07 -13.74
CA HIS A 201 -5.60 -4.16 -12.86
C HIS A 201 -4.17 -4.03 -12.34
N LEU A 202 -3.38 -3.16 -12.96
CA LEU A 202 -2.10 -2.70 -12.43
C LEU A 202 -2.26 -1.42 -11.63
N SER A 203 -3.01 -0.45 -12.14
CA SER A 203 -3.28 0.85 -11.52
C SER A 203 -4.78 1.03 -11.32
N PRO A 204 -5.35 0.51 -10.22
CA PRO A 204 -6.79 0.55 -9.96
C PRO A 204 -7.36 1.96 -9.87
N LEU A 205 -6.54 2.99 -9.69
CA LEU A 205 -6.97 4.38 -9.81
C LEU A 205 -7.63 4.70 -11.16
N PHE A 206 -7.24 4.01 -12.24
CA PHE A 206 -7.78 4.22 -13.58
C PHE A 206 -8.96 3.29 -13.92
N GLY A 207 -9.40 2.46 -12.98
CA GLY A 207 -10.53 1.55 -13.16
C GLY A 207 -11.90 2.19 -12.91
N ASP A 208 -12.96 1.48 -13.30
CA ASP A 208 -14.32 1.83 -12.86
C ASP A 208 -14.50 1.41 -11.40
N LEU A 209 -14.70 2.37 -10.50
CA LEU A 209 -14.84 2.12 -9.06
C LEU A 209 -16.30 2.04 -8.60
N LYS A 210 -17.28 2.10 -9.52
CA LYS A 210 -18.70 2.00 -9.15
C LYS A 210 -18.99 0.66 -8.48
N GLY A 211 -19.76 0.73 -7.40
CA GLY A 211 -20.14 -0.44 -6.61
C GLY A 211 -19.05 -0.97 -5.70
N PHE A 212 -17.89 -0.31 -5.57
CA PHE A 212 -16.93 -0.63 -4.52
C PHE A 212 -17.56 -0.50 -3.14
N PRO A 213 -17.08 -1.29 -2.15
CA PRO A 213 -17.60 -1.23 -0.79
C PRO A 213 -17.17 0.09 -0.11
N PRO A 214 -17.78 0.43 1.04
CA PRO A 214 -17.24 1.47 1.91
C PRO A 214 -15.72 1.31 2.06
N THR A 215 -14.98 2.41 1.98
CA THR A 215 -13.51 2.37 1.96
C THR A 215 -12.92 3.39 2.94
N ILE A 216 -11.98 2.97 3.78
CA ILE A 216 -11.11 3.88 4.52
C ILE A 216 -9.73 3.91 3.86
N LEU A 217 -9.21 5.11 3.64
CA LEU A 217 -7.87 5.34 3.11
C LEU A 217 -7.06 6.17 4.10
N TYR A 218 -5.78 5.84 4.27
CA TYR A 218 -4.89 6.64 5.09
C TYR A 218 -3.49 6.77 4.52
N THR A 219 -2.84 7.91 4.81
CA THR A 219 -1.51 8.27 4.30
C THR A 219 -0.92 9.35 5.21
N GLY A 220 0.28 9.84 4.90
CA GLY A 220 0.93 10.94 5.63
C GLY A 220 1.30 12.12 4.74
N THR A 221 1.52 13.29 5.32
CA THR A 221 1.88 14.49 4.53
C THR A 221 3.26 14.40 3.88
N ARG A 222 4.13 13.48 4.35
CA ARG A 222 5.46 13.19 3.79
C ARG A 222 5.51 11.90 2.98
N ASP A 223 4.38 11.24 2.80
CA ASP A 223 4.28 9.98 2.07
C ASP A 223 4.41 10.22 0.56
N LEU A 224 5.25 9.44 -0.11
CA LEU A 224 5.37 9.48 -1.58
C LEU A 224 4.04 9.12 -2.26
N TYR A 225 3.22 8.27 -1.63
CA TYR A 225 1.90 7.84 -2.09
C TYR A 225 0.74 8.71 -1.59
N LEU A 226 1.01 9.89 -1.02
CA LEU A 226 -0.03 10.86 -0.66
C LEU A 226 -0.98 11.14 -1.83
N SER A 227 -0.43 11.40 -3.02
CA SER A 227 -1.25 11.68 -4.21
C SER A 227 -2.07 10.47 -4.63
N ASN A 228 -1.51 9.26 -4.57
CA ASN A 228 -2.23 8.03 -4.88
C ASN A 228 -3.46 7.89 -3.98
N THR A 229 -3.25 8.08 -2.67
CA THR A 229 -4.31 7.99 -1.66
C THR A 229 -5.41 9.05 -1.86
N VAL A 230 -5.01 10.32 -2.04
CA VAL A 230 -5.95 11.43 -2.25
C VAL A 230 -6.74 11.26 -3.55
N ARG A 231 -6.06 10.88 -4.65
CA ARG A 231 -6.71 10.68 -5.95
C ARG A 231 -7.66 9.48 -5.92
N MET A 232 -7.29 8.38 -5.28
CA MET A 232 -8.17 7.22 -5.09
C MET A 232 -9.41 7.59 -4.29
N HIS A 233 -9.23 8.33 -3.18
CA HIS A 233 -10.36 8.83 -2.39
C HIS A 233 -11.32 9.65 -3.26
N ARG A 234 -10.81 10.60 -4.04
CA ARG A 234 -11.63 11.40 -4.95
C ARG A 234 -12.33 10.57 -6.02
N ALA A 235 -11.64 9.59 -6.60
CA ALA A 235 -12.22 8.69 -7.60
C ALA A 235 -13.37 7.86 -7.01
N LEU A 236 -13.18 7.27 -5.82
CA LEU A 236 -14.22 6.55 -5.08
C LEU A 236 -15.44 7.43 -4.79
N ARG A 237 -15.21 8.65 -4.27
CA ARG A 237 -16.30 9.61 -4.00
C ARG A 237 -17.06 9.99 -5.27
N THR A 238 -16.35 10.20 -6.37
CA THR A 238 -16.95 10.50 -7.69
C THR A 238 -17.78 9.34 -8.22
N ALA A 239 -17.37 8.09 -7.93
CA ALA A 239 -18.12 6.88 -8.26
C ALA A 239 -19.31 6.61 -7.31
N GLY A 240 -19.60 7.48 -6.34
CA GLY A 240 -20.69 7.34 -5.39
C GLY A 240 -20.39 6.43 -4.20
N VAL A 241 -19.13 6.05 -3.99
CA VAL A 241 -18.70 5.17 -2.90
C VAL A 241 -18.51 5.97 -1.61
N THR A 242 -18.92 5.41 -0.47
CA THR A 242 -18.58 5.95 0.85
C THR A 242 -17.09 5.78 1.08
N ALA A 243 -16.35 6.89 1.19
CA ALA A 243 -14.90 6.83 1.37
C ALA A 243 -14.43 7.84 2.42
N GLU A 244 -13.61 7.38 3.36
CA GLU A 244 -12.96 8.17 4.41
C GLU A 244 -11.48 8.34 4.07
N LEU A 245 -10.92 9.51 4.36
CA LEU A 245 -9.51 9.82 4.11
C LEU A 245 -8.90 10.42 5.36
N HIS A 246 -7.86 9.77 5.89
CA HIS A 246 -7.08 10.24 7.02
C HIS A 246 -5.65 10.56 6.56
N VAL A 247 -5.22 11.81 6.73
CA VAL A 247 -3.86 12.25 6.41
C VAL A 247 -3.16 12.61 7.71
N MET A 248 -2.12 11.84 8.03
CA MET A 248 -1.32 12.04 9.24
C MET A 248 -0.25 13.10 9.00
N GLU A 249 -0.18 14.10 9.89
CA GLU A 249 0.85 15.13 9.78
C GLU A 249 2.25 14.53 9.96
N ALA A 250 3.16 14.93 9.07
CA ALA A 250 4.56 14.54 9.00
C ALA A 250 4.86 13.05 8.82
N ALA A 251 3.84 12.18 8.76
CA ALA A 251 4.05 10.77 8.54
C ALA A 251 4.52 10.52 7.10
N GLY A 252 5.48 9.61 6.93
CA GLY A 252 5.88 9.07 5.63
C GLY A 252 5.11 7.80 5.28
N HIS A 253 5.60 7.05 4.32
CA HIS A 253 5.08 5.73 4.00
C HIS A 253 4.97 4.84 5.25
N SER A 254 3.86 4.09 5.36
CA SER A 254 3.49 3.25 6.51
C SER A 254 3.19 4.00 7.82
N GLY A 255 3.23 5.32 7.84
CA GLY A 255 2.86 6.12 9.02
C GLY A 255 3.93 6.10 10.13
N PHE A 256 3.48 5.94 11.38
CA PHE A 256 4.36 5.86 12.56
C PHE A 256 4.13 4.56 13.36
N PRO A 257 4.49 3.40 12.80
CA PRO A 257 4.25 2.12 13.48
C PRO A 257 5.00 2.06 14.82
N GLY A 258 4.28 1.68 15.89
CA GLY A 258 4.81 1.60 17.24
C GLY A 258 4.98 2.96 17.96
N ALA A 259 4.43 4.05 17.40
CA ALA A 259 4.33 5.33 18.08
C ALA A 259 2.84 5.71 18.30
N PRO A 260 2.54 6.56 19.31
CA PRO A 260 1.16 6.99 19.60
C PRO A 260 0.44 7.60 18.39
N GLU A 261 1.16 8.30 17.52
CA GLU A 261 0.62 8.88 16.29
C GLU A 261 0.13 7.80 15.30
N GLY A 262 0.78 6.64 15.27
CA GLY A 262 0.31 5.48 14.51
C GLY A 262 -0.91 4.82 15.15
N ASP A 263 -0.96 4.75 16.48
CA ASP A 263 -2.10 4.15 17.19
C ASP A 263 -3.41 4.91 16.92
N ALA A 264 -3.33 6.22 16.75
CA ALA A 264 -4.48 7.05 16.40
C ALA A 264 -5.10 6.64 15.06
N ILE A 265 -4.30 6.41 14.00
CA ILE A 265 -4.86 5.97 12.72
C ILE A 265 -5.42 4.55 12.81
N TYR A 266 -4.77 3.67 13.57
CA TYR A 266 -5.27 2.32 13.77
C TYR A 266 -6.59 2.29 14.53
N GLN A 267 -6.83 3.25 15.43
CA GLN A 267 -8.13 3.41 16.07
C GLN A 267 -9.22 3.79 15.07
N GLU A 268 -8.94 4.69 14.13
CA GLU A 268 -9.91 5.05 13.08
C GLU A 268 -10.20 3.86 12.15
N VAL A 269 -9.18 3.07 11.78
CA VAL A 269 -9.39 1.84 11.00
C VAL A 269 -10.24 0.83 11.78
N ARG A 270 -10.03 0.67 13.10
CA ARG A 270 -10.88 -0.18 13.94
C ARG A 270 -12.33 0.32 13.98
N ASN A 271 -12.53 1.63 14.13
CA ASN A 271 -13.86 2.24 14.15
C ASN A 271 -14.59 2.00 12.82
N PHE A 272 -13.89 2.19 11.70
CA PHE A 272 -14.41 1.90 10.37
C PHE A 272 -14.75 0.41 10.20
N VAL A 273 -13.83 -0.50 10.53
CA VAL A 273 -14.06 -1.95 10.44
C VAL A 273 -15.29 -2.36 11.27
N ALA A 274 -15.45 -1.80 12.47
CA ALA A 274 -16.61 -2.05 13.33
C ALA A 274 -17.92 -1.47 12.77
N SER A 275 -17.87 -0.40 11.96
CA SER A 275 -19.07 0.22 11.39
C SER A 275 -19.59 -0.51 10.14
N VAL A 276 -18.73 -1.24 9.44
CA VAL A 276 -19.09 -1.92 8.18
C VAL A 276 -19.25 -3.43 8.30
N LEU A 277 -18.53 -4.09 9.23
CA LEU A 277 -18.74 -5.50 9.50
C LEU A 277 -20.07 -5.70 10.20
N LYS A 278 -20.85 -6.69 9.73
CA LYS A 278 -21.97 -7.20 10.53
C LYS A 278 -21.43 -8.25 11.48
N GLY A 279 -21.37 -7.92 12.77
CA GLY A 279 -21.04 -8.81 13.88
C GLY A 279 -22.02 -8.61 15.02
#